data_AF-A0A225UWB0-F1
#
_entry.id   AF-A0A225UWB0-F1
#
_cell.length_a   1.000
_cell.length_b   1.000
_cell.length_c   1.000
_cell.angle_alpha   90.00
_cell.angle_beta   90.00
_cell.angle_gamma   90.00
#
_symmetry.space_group_name_H-M   'P 1'
#
loop_
_entity.id
_entity.type
_entity.pdbx_description
1 polymer ?
#
loop_
_entity_poly.entity_id
_entity_poly.type
_entity_poly.pdbx_seq_one_letter_code
_entity_poly.pdbx_strand_id
1 'polypeptide(L)'
;MYSTTREAFDRARDSLEKFCKGDCPSICNKPCPEIFTYFQDNWESCSDMWANHGRGNYFTAGNTTTNRIETSWNQLKRLLGRKIDRTIAGLLHNQVNIAHHLLTSLSKFSTQSEQMRSLRFCC
;
A
#
# COMPACT_ATOMS: atom_id res chain seq x y z
N MET A 1 1.77 -10.60 -13.97
CA MET A 1 2.45 -11.02 -15.21
C MET A 1 1.57 -10.62 -16.39
N TYR A 2 2.13 -10.04 -17.44
CA TYR A 2 1.43 -9.40 -18.56
C TYR A 2 0.61 -10.35 -19.47
N SER A 3 0.12 -11.49 -18.94
CA SER A 3 -0.53 -12.54 -19.70
C SER A 3 -1.79 -12.02 -20.40
N THR A 4 -1.71 -11.98 -21.73
CA THR A 4 -2.73 -11.45 -22.63
C THR A 4 -3.90 -12.39 -22.84
N THR A 5 -3.76 -13.68 -22.51
CA THR A 5 -4.83 -14.67 -22.52
C THR A 5 -4.91 -15.45 -21.21
N ARG A 6 -6.05 -16.11 -20.97
CA ARG A 6 -6.26 -16.95 -19.78
C ARG A 6 -5.30 -18.12 -19.77
N GLU A 7 -5.08 -18.76 -20.91
CA GLU A 7 -4.17 -19.89 -21.06
C GLU A 7 -2.72 -19.48 -20.78
N ALA A 8 -2.32 -18.26 -21.19
CA ALA A 8 -1.01 -17.73 -20.87
C ALA A 8 -0.83 -17.43 -19.37
N PHE A 9 -1.90 -17.10 -18.67
CA PHE A 9 -1.90 -16.96 -17.23
C PHE A 9 -1.77 -18.33 -16.53
N ASP A 10 -2.60 -19.30 -16.92
CA ASP A 10 -2.58 -20.64 -16.31
C ASP A 10 -1.22 -21.32 -16.50
N ARG A 11 -0.61 -21.23 -17.70
CA ARG A 11 0.75 -21.74 -17.94
C ARG A 11 1.80 -21.11 -17.01
N ALA A 12 1.70 -19.80 -16.78
CA ALA A 12 2.65 -19.08 -15.93
C ALA A 12 2.48 -19.46 -14.45
N ARG A 13 1.23 -19.61 -13.99
CA ARG A 13 0.91 -20.13 -12.66
C ARG A 13 1.49 -21.54 -12.47
N ASP A 14 1.23 -22.46 -13.40
CA ASP A 14 1.70 -23.85 -13.28
C ASP A 14 3.23 -23.93 -13.29
N SER A 15 3.88 -23.03 -14.05
CA SER A 15 5.34 -22.89 -14.05
C SER A 15 5.87 -22.39 -12.71
N LEU A 16 5.18 -21.42 -12.09
CA LEU A 16 5.50 -20.93 -10.76
C LEU A 16 5.34 -22.03 -9.70
N GLU A 17 4.25 -22.80 -9.76
CA GLU A 17 4.03 -23.92 -8.84
C GLU A 17 5.15 -24.97 -8.92
N LYS A 18 5.52 -25.37 -10.15
CA LYS A 18 6.62 -26.31 -10.38
C LYS A 18 7.95 -25.77 -9.87
N PHE A 19 8.22 -24.48 -10.12
CA PHE A 19 9.41 -23.82 -9.60
C PHE A 19 9.45 -23.84 -8.07
N CYS A 20 8.34 -23.49 -7.40
CA CYS A 20 8.24 -23.49 -5.94
C CYS A 20 8.35 -24.87 -5.30
N LYS A 21 8.07 -25.95 -6.04
CA LYS A 21 8.17 -27.36 -5.59
C LYS A 21 9.51 -28.04 -5.91
N GLY A 22 10.37 -27.43 -6.72
CA GLY A 22 11.63 -28.01 -7.19
C GLY A 22 12.87 -27.26 -6.72
N ASP A 23 13.43 -26.43 -7.61
CA ASP A 23 14.79 -25.85 -7.48
C ASP A 23 14.81 -24.40 -6.95
N CYS A 24 13.72 -23.93 -6.35
CA CYS A 24 13.62 -22.52 -5.98
C CYS A 24 14.59 -22.16 -4.83
N PRO A 25 15.53 -21.22 -5.06
CA PRO A 25 16.34 -20.68 -3.98
C PRO A 25 15.46 -19.89 -3.00
N SER A 26 15.90 -19.71 -1.75
CA SER A 26 15.22 -18.80 -0.83
C SER A 26 15.26 -17.37 -1.41
N ILE A 27 14.10 -16.84 -1.81
CA ILE A 27 13.97 -15.47 -2.30
C ILE A 27 13.54 -14.60 -1.13
N CYS A 28 14.25 -13.49 -0.89
CA CYS A 28 13.91 -12.52 0.16
C CYS A 28 13.74 -13.14 1.56
N ASN A 29 14.61 -14.10 1.92
CA ASN A 29 14.59 -14.85 3.20
C ASN A 29 13.31 -15.65 3.47
N LYS A 30 12.47 -15.90 2.45
CA LYS A 30 11.27 -16.74 2.58
C LYS A 30 11.42 -18.05 1.82
N PRO A 31 10.90 -19.17 2.35
CA PRO A 31 10.85 -20.42 1.64
C PRO A 31 9.86 -20.33 0.48
N CYS A 32 10.21 -20.93 -0.65
CA CYS A 32 9.43 -20.82 -1.88
C CYS A 32 7.97 -21.29 -1.77
N PRO A 33 7.64 -22.33 -0.97
CA PRO A 33 6.25 -22.69 -0.67
C PRO A 33 5.43 -21.54 -0.09
N GLU A 34 5.99 -20.71 0.81
CA GLU A 34 5.28 -19.56 1.37
C GLU A 34 4.98 -18.48 0.31
N ILE A 35 5.86 -18.32 -0.68
CA ILE A 35 5.67 -17.37 -1.78
C ILE A 35 4.51 -17.83 -2.66
N PHE A 36 4.43 -19.13 -2.95
CA PHE A 36 3.32 -19.68 -3.74
C PHE A 36 2.00 -19.57 -2.98
N THR A 37 1.96 -19.97 -1.70
CA THR A 37 0.76 -19.82 -0.86
C THR A 37 0.30 -18.36 -0.81
N TYR A 38 1.23 -17.41 -0.62
CA TYR A 38 0.89 -15.99 -0.65
C TYR A 38 0.27 -15.56 -1.99
N PHE A 39 0.82 -16.03 -3.12
CA PHE A 39 0.25 -15.75 -4.43
C PHE A 39 -1.18 -16.30 -4.56
N GLN A 40 -1.44 -17.54 -4.10
CA GLN A 40 -2.76 -18.15 -4.17
C GLN A 40 -3.78 -17.36 -3.32
N ASP A 41 -3.41 -17.06 -2.07
CA ASP A 41 -4.29 -16.40 -1.10
C ASP A 41 -4.64 -14.95 -1.50
N ASN A 42 -3.71 -14.23 -2.13
CA ASN A 42 -3.83 -12.79 -2.31
C ASN A 42 -4.00 -12.35 -3.78
N TRP A 43 -3.52 -13.14 -4.74
CA TRP A 43 -3.43 -12.72 -6.15
C TRP A 43 -4.20 -13.63 -7.10
N GLU A 44 -4.19 -14.95 -6.91
CA GLU A 44 -4.80 -15.89 -7.87
C GLU A 44 -6.31 -15.69 -7.98
N SER A 45 -7.01 -15.60 -6.85
CA SER A 45 -8.48 -15.45 -6.78
C SER A 45 -9.00 -14.17 -7.44
N CYS A 46 -8.16 -13.15 -7.57
CA CYS A 46 -8.51 -11.87 -8.17
C CYS A 46 -7.82 -11.60 -9.51
N SER A 47 -7.36 -12.65 -10.20
CA SER A 47 -6.65 -12.55 -11.48
C SER A 47 -7.33 -11.62 -12.49
N ASP A 48 -8.66 -11.61 -12.51
CA ASP A 48 -9.42 -10.84 -13.49
C ASP A 48 -9.28 -9.32 -13.30
N MET A 49 -8.98 -8.86 -12.08
CA MET A 49 -8.79 -7.44 -11.76
C MET A 49 -7.40 -6.91 -12.13
N TRP A 50 -6.40 -7.78 -12.24
CA TRP A 50 -5.00 -7.37 -12.41
C TRP A 50 -4.28 -7.97 -13.62
N ALA A 51 -4.72 -9.12 -14.13
CA ALA A 51 -4.16 -9.72 -15.32
C ALA A 51 -4.66 -9.00 -16.58
N ASN A 52 -3.80 -8.92 -17.61
CA ASN A 52 -4.15 -8.20 -18.84
C ASN A 52 -5.32 -8.86 -19.58
N HIS A 53 -5.42 -10.19 -19.57
CA HIS A 53 -6.55 -10.90 -20.17
C HIS A 53 -7.89 -10.59 -19.49
N GLY A 54 -7.91 -10.39 -18.16
CA GLY A 54 -9.12 -9.99 -17.43
C GLY A 54 -9.48 -8.51 -17.61
N ARG A 55 -8.47 -7.65 -17.78
CA ARG A 55 -8.64 -6.20 -17.99
C ARG A 55 -8.81 -5.78 -19.45
N GLY A 56 -8.55 -6.67 -20.41
CA GLY A 56 -8.48 -6.36 -21.85
C GLY A 56 -9.77 -5.82 -22.46
N ASN A 57 -10.90 -5.96 -21.76
CA ASN A 57 -12.20 -5.42 -22.17
C ASN A 57 -12.36 -3.92 -21.89
N TYR A 58 -11.43 -3.29 -21.17
CA TYR A 58 -11.47 -1.86 -20.88
C TYR A 58 -10.42 -1.12 -21.70
N PHE A 59 -10.86 -0.23 -22.59
CA PHE A 59 -9.98 0.68 -23.30
C PHE A 59 -9.34 1.63 -22.30
N THR A 60 -8.11 1.34 -21.91
CA THR A 60 -7.37 2.16 -20.94
C THR A 60 -6.60 3.30 -21.61
N ALA A 61 -6.36 3.26 -22.93
CA ALA A 61 -5.52 4.22 -23.65
C ALA A 61 -4.14 4.47 -22.99
N GLY A 62 -3.60 3.48 -22.26
CA GLY A 62 -2.38 3.67 -21.46
C GLY A 62 -2.59 4.40 -20.12
N ASN A 63 -3.83 4.64 -19.69
CA ASN A 63 -4.18 5.21 -18.38
C ASN A 63 -4.58 4.10 -17.39
N THR A 64 -3.68 3.15 -17.17
CA THR A 64 -3.87 2.10 -16.15
C THR A 64 -3.57 2.64 -14.76
N THR A 65 -4.14 2.03 -13.71
CA THR A 65 -3.82 2.38 -12.31
C THR A 65 -2.31 2.29 -12.05
N THR A 66 -1.62 1.32 -12.67
CA THR A 66 -0.16 1.20 -12.62
C THR A 66 0.52 2.45 -13.17
N ASN A 67 0.15 2.93 -14.36
CA ASN A 67 0.75 4.12 -14.95
C ASN A 67 0.51 5.37 -14.08
N ARG A 68 -0.65 5.47 -13.43
CA ARG A 68 -0.96 6.57 -12.48
C ARG A 68 -0.07 6.49 -11.24
N ILE A 69 0.09 5.30 -10.65
CA ILE A 69 0.96 5.07 -9.49
C ILE A 69 2.41 5.38 -9.83
N GLU A 70 2.91 4.87 -10.97
CA GLU A 70 4.28 5.09 -11.43
C GLU A 70 4.54 6.57 -11.74
N THR A 71 3.58 7.25 -12.37
CA THR A 71 3.68 8.69 -12.66
C THR A 71 3.72 9.50 -11.37
N SER A 72 2.84 9.20 -10.41
CA SER A 72 2.83 9.87 -9.10
C SER A 72 4.12 9.61 -8.33
N TRP A 73 4.64 8.38 -8.37
CA TRP A 73 5.92 8.02 -7.77
C TRP A 73 7.10 8.75 -8.43
N ASN A 74 7.08 8.90 -9.75
CA ASN A 74 8.09 9.69 -10.47
C ASN A 74 8.01 11.18 -10.16
N GLN A 75 6.81 11.73 -9.96
CA GLN A 75 6.64 13.11 -9.51
C GLN A 75 7.19 13.30 -8.09
N LEU A 76 6.89 12.38 -7.17
CA LEU A 76 7.45 12.38 -5.81
C LEU A 76 8.98 12.28 -5.83
N LYS A 77 9.55 11.41 -6.67
CA LYS A 77 11.00 11.32 -6.90
C LYS A 77 11.62 12.65 -7.34
N ARG A 78 10.96 13.36 -8.26
CA ARG A 78 11.42 14.66 -8.75
C ARG A 78 11.36 15.73 -7.67
N LEU A 79 10.30 15.77 -6.88
CA LEU A 79 10.10 16.78 -5.84
C LEU A 79 11.02 16.58 -4.62
N LEU A 80 11.22 15.32 -4.20
CA LEU A 80 11.90 15.00 -2.93
C LEU A 80 13.35 14.51 -3.12
N GLY A 81 13.81 14.34 -4.37
CA GLY A 81 15.16 13.87 -4.69
C GLY A 81 15.39 12.39 -4.32
N ARG A 82 16.66 11.97 -4.15
CA ARG A 82 17.03 10.55 -3.95
C ARG A 82 16.77 9.99 -2.54
N LYS A 83 16.09 10.72 -1.64
CA LYS A 83 15.87 10.32 -0.23
C LYS A 83 14.38 10.28 0.16
N ILE A 84 13.52 9.83 -0.76
CA ILE A 84 12.06 9.85 -0.63
C ILE A 84 11.58 9.17 0.63
N ASP A 85 12.08 7.97 0.96
CA ASP A 85 11.60 7.22 2.12
C ASP A 85 11.84 8.00 3.41
N ARG A 86 13.01 8.65 3.52
CA ARG A 86 13.35 9.50 4.67
C ARG A 86 12.50 10.77 4.71
N THR A 87 12.22 11.37 3.55
CA THR A 87 11.37 12.57 3.46
C THR A 87 9.91 12.25 3.78
N ILE A 88 9.36 11.16 3.24
CA ILE A 88 8.00 10.70 3.52
C ILE A 88 7.85 10.32 5.00
N ALA A 89 8.82 9.58 5.56
CA ALA A 89 8.80 9.24 6.98
C ALA A 89 8.83 10.50 7.86
N GLY A 90 9.64 11.50 7.51
CA GLY A 90 9.68 12.79 8.20
C GLY A 90 8.36 13.55 8.10
N LEU A 91 7.73 13.58 6.92
CA LEU A 91 6.43 14.23 6.71
C LEU A 91 5.33 13.55 7.53
N LEU A 92 5.24 12.22 7.50
CA LEU A 92 4.25 11.46 8.27
C LEU A 92 4.45 11.67 9.77
N HIS A 93 5.70 11.62 10.24
CA HIS A 93 6.02 11.89 11.64
C HIS A 93 5.59 13.29 12.07
N ASN A 94 5.83 14.30 11.23
CA ASN A 94 5.41 15.67 11.49
C ASN A 94 3.87 15.80 11.55
N GLN A 95 3.14 15.13 10.64
CA GLN A 95 1.67 15.15 10.67
C GLN A 95 1.10 14.53 11.95
N VAL A 96 1.68 13.41 12.40
CA VAL A 96 1.32 12.77 13.67
C VAL A 96 1.59 13.72 14.84
N ASN A 97 2.74 14.39 14.86
CA ASN A 97 3.09 15.34 15.92
C ASN A 97 2.14 16.54 15.96
N ILE A 98 1.76 17.09 14.80
CA ILE A 98 0.78 18.19 14.71
C ILE A 98 -0.58 17.74 15.26
N ALA A 99 -1.06 16.55 14.86
CA ALA A 99 -2.32 16.01 15.35
C ALA A 99 -2.30 15.82 16.88
N HIS A 100 -1.22 15.28 17.43
CA HIS A 100 -1.04 15.16 18.89
C HIS A 100 -1.01 16.52 19.60
N HIS A 101 -0.32 17.51 19.05
CA HIS A 101 -0.30 18.87 19.62
C HIS A 101 -1.68 19.52 19.63
N LEU A 102 -2.46 19.35 18.57
CA LEU A 102 -3.83 19.87 18.51
C LEU A 102 -4.74 19.16 19.52
N LEU A 103 -4.69 17.82 19.58
CA LEU A 103 -5.49 17.04 20.53
C LEU A 103 -5.17 17.38 21.99
N THR A 104 -3.89 17.49 22.33
CA THR A 104 -3.45 17.87 23.68
C THR A 104 -3.80 19.30 24.04
N SER A 105 -3.82 20.21 23.07
CA SER A 105 -4.27 21.58 23.29
C SER A 105 -5.77 21.62 23.55
N LEU A 106 -6.57 20.92 22.73
CA LEU A 106 -8.02 20.82 22.89
C LEU A 106 -8.40 20.18 24.24
N SER A 107 -7.70 19.12 24.65
CA SER A 107 -7.96 18.48 25.95
C SER A 107 -7.67 19.42 27.13
N LYS A 108 -6.59 20.21 27.06
CA LYS A 108 -6.26 21.22 28.08
C LYS A 108 -7.31 22.34 28.16
N PHE A 109 -7.83 22.79 27.01
CA PHE A 109 -8.92 23.78 27.01
C PHE A 109 -10.21 23.21 27.59
N SER A 110 -10.52 21.94 27.32
CA SER A 110 -11.69 21.27 27.88
C SER A 110 -11.63 21.20 29.41
N THR A 111 -10.49 20.77 29.97
CA THR A 111 -10.33 20.64 31.42
C THR A 111 -10.31 21.99 32.14
N GLN A 112 -9.70 23.02 31.55
CA GLN A 112 -9.74 24.38 32.10
C GLN A 112 -11.15 24.99 32.06
N SER A 113 -11.91 24.74 30.99
CA SER A 113 -13.31 25.17 30.87
C SER A 113 -14.19 24.52 31.94
N GLU A 114 -14.02 23.22 32.19
CA GLU A 114 -14.76 22.49 33.24
C GLU A 114 -14.39 22.95 34.66
N GLN A 115 -13.10 23.18 34.94
CA GLN A 115 -12.65 23.78 36.21
C GLN A 115 -13.23 25.18 36.43
N MET A 116 -13.23 26.02 35.40
CA MET A 116 -13.78 27.38 35.49
C MET A 116 -15.31 27.38 35.66
N ARG A 117 -16.01 26.40 35.09
CA ARG A 117 -17.46 26.21 35.33
C ARG A 117 -17.73 25.73 36.74
N SER A 118 -16.97 24.76 37.26
CA SER A 118 -17.12 24.24 38.63
C SER A 118 -16.94 25.35 39.70
N LEU A 119 -15.97 26.25 39.51
CA LEU A 119 -15.74 27.38 40.41
C LEU A 119 -16.84 28.45 40.40
N ARG A 120 -17.70 28.51 39.37
CA ARG A 120 -18.82 29.47 39.30
C ARG A 120 -20.07 29.01 40.05
N PHE A 121 -20.12 27.77 40.54
CA PHE A 121 -21.27 27.22 41.29
C PHE A 121 -21.03 27.15 42.82
N CYS A 122 -19.92 27.70 43.32
CA CYS A 122 -19.57 27.71 44.76
C CYS A 122 -19.80 29.06 45.47
N CYS A 123 -20.62 29.97 44.93
CA CYS A 123 -21.10 31.17 45.64
C CYS A 123 -22.60 31.08 45.91
#